data_AF-A0A699RMN8-F1
#
_entry.id   AF-A0A699RMN8-F1
#
_cell.length_a   1.000
_cell.length_b   1.000
_cell.length_c   1.000
_cell.angle_alpha   90.00
_cell.angle_beta   90.00
_cell.angle_gamma   90.00
#
_symmetry.space_group_name_H-M   'P 1'
#
loop_
_entity.id
_entity.type
_entity.pdbx_description
1 polymer ?
#
loop_
_entity_poly.entity_id
_entity_poly.type
_entity_poly.pdbx_seq_one_letter_code
_entity_poly.pdbx_strand_id
1 'polypeptide(L)' 'GAVELCRWFEKMEMVLGISECAEGKKVKFAAATLQGLALTWWNSQVATRGLEAANQIIWTEMKKLMTEEFCPDEEIQ' A
#
# COMPACT_ATOMS: atom_id res chain seq x y z
N GLY A 1 -5.23 -6.48 11.08
CA GLY A 1 -6.66 -6.20 10.86
C GLY A 1 -6.87 -4.74 10.46
N ALA A 2 -8.11 -4.32 10.21
CA ALA A 2 -8.41 -3.02 9.60
C ALA A 2 -7.81 -1.81 10.36
N VAL A 3 -7.85 -1.82 11.70
CA VAL A 3 -7.27 -0.76 12.54
C VAL A 3 -5.76 -0.61 12.34
N GLU A 4 -5.03 -1.71 12.20
CA GLU A 4 -3.58 -1.69 12.00
C GLU A 4 -3.22 -1.12 10.62
N LEU A 5 -4.02 -1.45 9.60
CA LEU A 5 -3.86 -0.91 8.26
C LEU A 5 -4.10 0.60 8.24
N CYS A 6 -5.18 1.08 8.87
CA CYS A 6 -5.46 2.51 9.00
C CYS A 6 -4.31 3.26 9.67
N ARG A 7 -3.81 2.76 10.80
CA ARG A 7 -2.67 3.36 11.51
C ARG A 7 -1.40 3.37 10.64
N TRP A 8 -1.20 2.34 9.83
CA TRP A 8 -0.08 2.29 8.90
C TRP A 8 -0.22 3.34 7.79
N PHE A 9 -1.41 3.53 7.21
CA PHE A 9 -1.65 4.58 6.21
C PHE A 9 -1.36 5.96 6.78
N GLU A 10 -1.89 6.29 7.96
CA GLU A 10 -1.68 7.59 8.61
C GLU A 10 -0.18 7.86 8.83
N LYS A 11 0.54 6.86 9.36
CA LYS A 11 1.98 6.96 9.57
C LYS A 11 2.73 7.15 8.25
N MET A 12 2.36 6.40 7.21
CA MET A 12 3.01 6.47 5.91
C MET A 12 2.76 7.81 5.23
N GLU A 13 1.54 8.34 5.29
CA GLU A 13 1.21 9.65 4.74
C GLU A 13 1.99 10.77 5.42
N MET A 14 2.18 10.70 6.74
CA MET A 14 3.05 11.61 7.47
C MET A 14 4.50 11.53 6.97
N VAL A 15 5.05 10.32 6.81
CA VAL A 15 6.43 10.12 6.32
C VAL A 15 6.60 10.63 4.88
N LEU A 16 5.64 10.34 4.00
CA LEU A 16 5.65 10.81 2.62
C LEU A 16 5.54 12.33 2.52
N GLY A 17 4.76 12.95 3.43
CA GLY A 17 4.64 14.41 3.54
C GLY A 17 5.95 15.05 4.02
N ILE A 18 6.53 14.57 5.12
CA ILE A 18 7.78 15.09 5.69
C ILE A 18 8.94 14.95 4.71
N SER A 19 9.00 13.86 3.95
CA SER A 19 10.05 13.61 2.96
C SER A 19 9.84 14.33 1.62
N GLU A 20 8.76 15.09 1.48
CA GLU A 20 8.36 15.71 0.21
C GLU A 20 8.36 14.70 -0.95
N CYS A 21 7.88 13.48 -0.67
CA CYS A 21 7.97 12.38 -1.62
C CYS A 21 7.10 12.66 -2.85
N ALA A 22 7.76 12.74 -4.01
CA ALA A 22 7.08 12.91 -5.29
C ALA A 22 6.06 11.77 -5.53
N GLU A 23 4.91 12.10 -6.11
CA GLU A 23 3.78 11.17 -6.28
C GLU A 23 4.21 9.83 -6.91
N GLY A 24 4.99 9.87 -7.99
CA GLY A 24 5.49 8.67 -8.69
C GLY A 24 6.52 7.83 -7.91
N LYS A 25 6.92 8.25 -6.70
CA LYS A 25 7.82 7.51 -5.82
C LYS A 25 7.13 6.99 -4.55
N LYS A 26 5.94 7.49 -4.21
CA LYS A 26 5.22 7.14 -2.98
C LYS A 26 4.98 5.64 -2.86
N VAL A 27 4.45 5.01 -3.90
CA VAL A 27 4.16 3.56 -3.90
C VAL A 27 5.43 2.72 -3.76
N LYS A 28 6.51 3.08 -4.46
CA LYS A 28 7.80 2.39 -4.32
C LYS A 28 8.35 2.49 -2.90
N PHE A 29 8.27 3.67 -2.31
CA PHE A 29 8.70 3.90 -0.94
C PHE A 29 7.86 3.09 0.05
N ALA A 30 6.52 3.17 -0.05
CA ALA A 30 5.62 2.44 0.82
C ALA A 30 5.79 0.92 0.69
N ALA A 31 5.88 0.40 -0.54
CA ALA A 31 6.14 -1.00 -0.83
C ALA A 31 7.43 -1.52 -0.19
N ALA A 32 8.49 -0.69 -0.17
CA ALA A 32 9.76 -1.04 0.47
C ALA A 32 9.66 -1.18 2.00
N THR A 33 8.60 -0.65 2.62
CA THR A 33 8.36 -0.79 4.06
C THR A 33 7.43 -1.95 4.43
N LEU A 34 6.82 -2.62 3.45
CA LEU A 34 5.93 -3.74 3.68
C LEU A 34 6.71 -4.95 4.21
N GLN A 35 6.06 -5.72 5.08
CA GLN A 35 6.62 -6.90 5.71
C GLN A 35 5.57 -8.01 5.79
N GLY A 36 6.01 -9.25 6.00
CA GLY A 36 5.14 -10.41 6.18
C GLY A 36 4.14 -10.58 5.03
N LEU A 37 2.86 -10.82 5.37
CA LEU A 37 1.79 -11.05 4.40
C LEU A 37 1.59 -9.90 3.43
N ALA A 38 1.78 -8.64 3.88
CA ALA A 38 1.63 -7.47 3.01
C ALA A 38 2.72 -7.40 1.94
N LEU A 39 3.95 -7.82 2.26
CA LEU A 39 5.03 -7.92 1.27
C LEU A 39 4.77 -9.05 0.27
N THR A 40 4.32 -10.21 0.75
CA THR A 40 3.93 -11.33 -0.13
C THR A 40 2.81 -10.92 -1.09
N TRP A 41 1.79 -10.22 -0.59
CA TRP A 41 0.71 -9.68 -1.40
C TRP A 41 1.22 -8.69 -2.47
N TRP A 42 2.08 -7.74 -2.09
CA TRP A 42 2.62 -6.78 -3.05
C TRP A 42 3.45 -7.46 -4.15
N ASN A 43 4.22 -8.49 -3.80
CA ASN A 43 4.94 -9.29 -4.78
C ASN A 43 3.99 -10.00 -5.77
N SER A 44 2.83 -10.47 -5.30
CA SER A 44 1.79 -11.02 -6.18
C SER A 44 1.22 -9.94 -7.11
N GLN A 45 0.97 -8.72 -6.63
CA GLN A 45 0.54 -7.61 -7.50
C GLN A 45 1.57 -7.30 -8.59
N VAL A 46 2.86 -7.30 -8.23
CA VAL A 46 3.98 -7.13 -9.19
C VAL A 46 4.02 -8.27 -10.20
N ALA A 47 3.83 -9.53 -9.76
CA ALA A 47 3.82 -10.69 -10.65
C ALA A 47 2.64 -10.67 -11.63
N THR A 48 1.45 -10.24 -11.16
CA THR A 48 0.23 -10.19 -11.99
C THR A 48 0.25 -9.02 -12.99
N ARG A 49 0.68 -7.83 -12.56
CA ARG A 49 0.62 -6.61 -13.38
C ARG A 49 1.89 -6.37 -14.19
N GLY A 50 3.01 -6.95 -13.75
CA GLY A 50 4.36 -6.58 -14.19
C GLY A 50 4.93 -5.42 -13.36
N LEU A 51 6.26 -5.40 -13.21
CA LEU A 51 6.97 -4.43 -12.38
C LEU A 51 6.72 -2.98 -12.81
N GLU A 52 6.70 -2.70 -14.12
CA GLU A 52 6.46 -1.35 -14.62
C GLU A 52 5.05 -0.87 -14.28
N ALA A 53 4.03 -1.67 -14.56
CA ALA A 53 2.64 -1.32 -14.26
C ALA A 53 2.38 -1.18 -12.75
N ALA A 54 2.95 -2.09 -11.93
CA ALA A 54 2.86 -2.00 -10.47
C ALA A 54 3.52 -0.72 -9.94
N ASN A 55 4.62 -0.27 -10.56
CA ASN A 55 5.29 0.98 -10.22
C ASN A 55 4.54 2.25 -10.66
N GLN A 56 3.58 2.14 -11.58
CA GLN A 56 2.72 3.25 -12.01
C GLN A 56 1.44 3.37 -11.17
N ILE A 57 1.20 2.45 -10.24
CA ILE A 57 0.11 2.59 -9.28
C ILE A 57 0.35 3.87 -8.48
N ILE A 58 -0.68 4.71 -8.40
CA ILE A 58 -0.66 5.92 -7.58
C ILE A 58 -1.00 5.57 -6.13
N TRP A 59 -0.62 6.43 -5.19
CA TRP A 59 -0.78 6.12 -3.76
C TRP A 59 -2.24 5.80 -3.37
N THR A 60 -3.19 6.57 -3.89
CA THR A 60 -4.63 6.35 -3.63
C THR A 60 -5.11 4.97 -4.06
N GLU A 61 -4.63 4.47 -5.20
CA GLU A 61 -5.00 3.15 -5.72
C GLU A 61 -4.34 2.03 -4.89
N MET A 62 -3.08 2.21 -4.46
CA MET A 62 -2.45 1.26 -3.54
C MET A 62 -3.23 1.14 -2.23
N LYS A 63 -3.70 2.26 -1.66
CA LYS A 63 -4.52 2.24 -0.44
C LYS A 63 -5.81 1.45 -0.65
N LYS A 64 -6.51 1.68 -1.77
CA LYS A 64 -7.74 0.96 -2.11
C LYS A 64 -7.50 -0.55 -2.18
N LEU A 65 -6.49 -0.98 -2.94
CA LEU A 65 -6.14 -2.39 -3.10
C LEU A 65 -5.77 -3.06 -1.76
N MET A 66 -5.04 -2.35 -0.89
CA MET A 66 -4.71 -2.87 0.44
C MET A 66 -5.94 -2.97 1.34
N THR A 67 -6.87 -2.03 1.27
CA THR A 67 -8.13 -2.11 2.01
C THR A 67 -8.96 -3.31 1.55
N GLU A 68 -9.09 -3.53 0.24
CA GLU A 68 -9.82 -4.69 -0.31
C GLU A 68 -9.22 -6.03 0.12
N GLU A 69 -7.89 -6.12 0.24
CA GLU A 69 -7.20 -7.34 0.65
C GLU A 69 -7.27 -7.59 2.17
N PHE A 70 -7.05 -6.56 2.98
CA PHE A 70 -6.77 -6.71 4.42
C PHE A 70 -7.93 -6.26 5.33
N CYS A 71 -9.01 -5.70 4.76
CA CYS A 71 -10.22 -5.31 5.46
C CYS A 71 -11.45 -5.93 4.77
N PRO A 72 -11.67 -7.25 4.87
CA PRO A 72 -12.87 -7.86 4.32
C PRO A 72 -14.13 -7.25 4.96
N ASP A 73 -15.18 -7.02 4.16
CA ASP A 73 -16.43 -6.35 4.57
C ASP A 73 -17.08 -6.95 5.84
N GLU A 74 -16.74 -8.18 6.19
CA GLU A 74 -17.22 -8.89 7.39
C GLU A 74 -16.77 -8.26 8.72
N GLU A 75 -15.74 -7.39 8.75
CA GLU A 75 -15.32 -6.66 9.96
C GLU A 75 -16.15 -5.38 10.25
N ILE A 76 -17.16 -5.04 9.43
CA ILE A 76 -18.04 -3.85 9.60
C ILE A 76 -19.43 -4.22 10.17
N GLN A 77 -19.56 -5.36 10.87
CA GLN A 77 -20.80 -5.75 11.57
C GLN A 77 -20.73 -5.57 13.09
#